data_AF-A0A4Y2TV61-F1
#
_entry.id   AF-A0A4Y2TV61-F1
#
_cell.length_a   1.000
_cell.length_b   1.000
_cell.length_c   1.000
_cell.angle_alpha   90.00
_cell.angle_beta   90.00
_cell.angle_gamma   90.00
#
_symmetry.space_group_name_H-M   'P 1'
#
loop_
_entity.id
_entity.type
_entity.pdbx_description
1 polymer ?
#
loop_
_entity_poly.entity_id
_entity_poly.type
_entity_poly.pdbx_seq_one_letter_code
_entity_poly.pdbx_strand_id
1 'polypeptide(L)'
;MLDIVEHYRLACSYFLDDYIQILWDKLPEESKRYFYNGEGPPRDTPPPLDFCLLYILNGEETKLDNRFQTPFEYYGRATFIQYLFEYSVFKGNSAATEYFFEASRAMKEKLCYLQ
;
A
#
# COMPACT_ATOMS: atom_id res chain seq x y z
N MET A 1 14.77 1.63 -21.73
CA MET A 1 13.56 0.80 -21.67
C MET A 1 13.43 0.38 -20.23
N LEU A 2 12.36 0.78 -19.54
CA LEU A 2 12.16 0.40 -18.14
C LEU A 2 11.89 -1.10 -18.08
N ASP A 3 12.40 -1.79 -17.07
CA ASP A 3 12.09 -3.20 -16.86
C ASP A 3 10.67 -3.38 -16.28
N ILE A 4 10.20 -4.62 -16.19
CA ILE A 4 8.85 -4.92 -15.69
C ILE A 4 8.66 -4.50 -14.22
N VAL A 5 9.72 -4.55 -13.41
CA VAL A 5 9.72 -4.17 -11.99
C VAL A 5 9.59 -2.64 -11.87
N GLU A 6 10.32 -1.88 -12.68
CA GLU A 6 10.22 -0.43 -12.74
C GLU A 6 8.84 0.02 -13.22
N HIS A 7 8.26 -0.64 -14.23
CA HIS A 7 6.88 -0.39 -14.63
C HIS A 7 5.89 -0.66 -13.50
N TYR A 8 6.07 -1.75 -12.74
CA TYR A 8 5.23 -2.07 -11.60
C TYR A 8 5.33 -1.00 -10.51
N ARG A 9 6.55 -0.58 -10.15
CA ARG A 9 6.78 0.49 -9.16
C ARG A 9 6.14 1.81 -9.56
N LEU A 10 6.21 2.16 -10.85
CA LEU A 10 5.54 3.35 -11.36
C LEU A 10 4.03 3.21 -11.29
N ALA A 11 3.47 2.07 -11.68
CA ALA A 11 2.04 1.81 -11.58
C ALA A 11 1.56 1.96 -10.13
N CYS A 12 2.30 1.44 -9.15
CA CYS A 12 2.02 1.64 -7.73
C CYS A 12 2.13 3.11 -7.31
N SER A 13 3.17 3.81 -7.74
CA SER A 13 3.39 5.23 -7.42
C SER A 13 2.28 6.14 -7.96
N TYR A 14 1.74 5.79 -9.14
CA TYR A 14 0.64 6.49 -9.79
C TYR A 14 -0.75 5.90 -9.47
N PHE A 15 -0.82 4.86 -8.63
CA PHE A 15 -2.06 4.21 -8.22
C PHE A 15 -2.93 3.78 -9.42
N LEU A 16 -2.29 3.18 -10.42
CA LEU A 16 -2.96 2.64 -11.60
C LEU A 16 -3.47 1.22 -11.30
N ASP A 17 -4.49 1.10 -10.46
CA ASP A 17 -5.03 -0.17 -9.92
C ASP A 17 -5.19 -1.29 -10.96
N ASP A 18 -5.86 -1.03 -12.08
CA ASP A 18 -6.05 -1.99 -13.18
C ASP A 18 -4.70 -2.45 -13.75
N TYR A 19 -3.77 -1.51 -13.89
CA TYR A 19 -2.45 -1.78 -14.46
C TYR A 19 -1.52 -2.49 -13.48
N ILE A 20 -1.67 -2.25 -12.18
CA ILE A 20 -0.92 -2.92 -11.11
C ILE A 20 -1.21 -4.41 -11.15
N GLN A 21 -2.48 -4.80 -11.27
CA GLN A 21 -2.87 -6.22 -11.37
C GLN A 21 -2.30 -6.88 -12.64
N ILE A 22 -2.39 -6.21 -13.79
CA ILE A 22 -1.83 -6.71 -15.05
C ILE A 22 -0.30 -6.88 -14.97
N LEU A 23 0.39 -5.94 -14.33
CA LEU A 23 1.84 -5.99 -14.16
C LEU A 23 2.26 -7.02 -13.11
N TRP A 24 1.46 -7.20 -12.06
CA TRP A 24 1.69 -8.21 -11.03
C TRP A 24 1.81 -9.59 -11.65
N ASP A 25 0.88 -9.99 -12.52
CA ASP A 25 0.92 -11.30 -13.20
C ASP A 25 2.19 -11.52 -14.02
N LYS A 26 2.77 -10.44 -14.54
CA LYS A 26 3.98 -10.44 -15.38
C LYS A 26 5.28 -10.34 -14.58
N LEU A 27 5.21 -10.06 -13.27
CA LEU A 27 6.40 -9.97 -12.44
C LEU A 27 7.08 -11.34 -12.29
N PRO A 28 8.43 -11.38 -12.26
CA PRO A 28 9.17 -12.56 -11.87
C PRO A 28 8.83 -12.98 -10.43
N GLU A 29 8.88 -14.29 -10.14
CA GLU A 29 8.53 -14.79 -8.80
C GLU A 29 9.44 -14.27 -7.70
N GLU A 30 10.70 -13.99 -8.00
CA GLU A 30 11.61 -13.33 -7.06
C GLU A 30 11.10 -11.94 -6.66
N SER A 31 10.64 -11.15 -7.62
CA SER A 31 10.05 -9.84 -7.35
C SER A 31 8.74 -9.97 -6.58
N LYS A 32 7.87 -10.94 -6.92
CA LYS A 32 6.65 -11.20 -6.15
C LYS A 32 6.93 -11.61 -4.71
N ARG A 33 8.00 -12.38 -4.48
CA ARG A 33 8.42 -12.75 -3.12
C ARG A 33 8.79 -11.54 -2.29
N TYR A 34 9.56 -10.62 -2.88
CA TYR A 34 9.90 -9.35 -2.25
C TYR A 34 8.66 -8.51 -1.95
N PHE A 35 7.77 -8.32 -2.92
CA PHE A 35 6.61 -7.44 -2.79
C PHE A 35 5.44 -8.01 -1.97
N TYR A 36 5.31 -9.34 -1.84
CA TYR A 36 4.10 -9.95 -1.24
C TYR A 36 4.32 -11.20 -0.38
N ASN A 37 5.40 -11.97 -0.55
CA ASN A 37 5.58 -13.22 0.22
C ASN A 37 6.38 -13.03 1.51
N GLY A 38 6.35 -11.85 2.12
CA GLY A 38 6.98 -11.65 3.42
C GLY A 38 8.48 -11.31 3.39
N GLU A 39 9.16 -11.45 2.24
CA GLU A 39 10.59 -11.13 2.10
C GLU A 39 10.90 -9.63 2.03
N GLY A 40 9.88 -8.79 1.88
CA GLY A 40 9.97 -7.34 1.69
C GLY A 40 10.78 -6.56 2.73
N PRO A 41 10.57 -5.25 2.86
CA PRO A 41 11.46 -4.39 3.64
C PRO A 41 11.66 -4.87 5.10
N PRO A 42 12.82 -4.53 5.70
CA PRO A 42 13.05 -4.71 7.13
C PRO A 42 11.89 -4.14 7.95
N ARG A 43 11.47 -4.86 9.00
CA ARG A 43 10.26 -4.51 9.77
C ARG A 43 10.38 -3.20 10.55
N ASP A 44 11.59 -2.69 10.69
CA ASP A 44 12.01 -1.47 11.36
C ASP A 44 12.13 -0.26 10.42
N THR A 45 11.75 -0.43 9.15
CA THR A 45 11.66 0.67 8.18
C THR A 45 10.22 0.82 7.66
N PRO A 46 9.74 2.06 7.42
CA PRO A 46 8.43 2.26 6.78
C PRO A 46 8.39 1.50 5.45
N PRO A 47 7.39 0.65 5.22
CA PRO A 47 7.36 -0.15 4.02
C PRO A 47 7.09 0.73 2.80
N PRO A 48 7.70 0.41 1.64
CA PRO A 48 7.47 1.19 0.43
C PRO A 48 6.06 0.94 -0.10
N LEU A 49 5.54 1.90 -0.87
CA LEU A 49 4.15 1.86 -1.36
C LEU A 49 3.83 0.64 -2.22
N ASP A 50 4.74 0.30 -3.13
CA ASP A 50 4.63 -0.82 -4.06
C ASP A 50 4.45 -2.18 -3.36
N PHE A 51 5.08 -2.32 -2.18
CA PHE A 51 4.88 -3.46 -1.28
C PHE A 51 3.48 -3.46 -0.67
N CYS A 52 3.01 -2.29 -0.21
CA CYS A 52 1.78 -2.21 0.58
C CYS A 52 0.52 -2.25 -0.27
N LEU A 53 0.57 -1.65 -1.47
CA LEU A 53 -0.60 -1.47 -2.32
C LEU A 53 -1.27 -2.79 -2.68
N LEU A 54 -0.49 -3.85 -2.92
CA LEU A 54 -1.05 -5.13 -3.33
C LEU A 54 -1.89 -5.77 -2.22
N TYR A 55 -1.44 -5.69 -0.96
CA TYR A 55 -2.23 -6.15 0.17
C TYR A 55 -3.52 -5.35 0.34
N ILE A 56 -3.49 -4.03 0.09
CA ILE A 56 -4.67 -3.18 0.16
C ILE A 56 -5.67 -3.53 -0.94
N LEU A 57 -5.21 -3.62 -2.19
CA LEU A 57 -6.05 -3.97 -3.33
C LEU A 57 -6.68 -5.36 -3.17
N ASN A 58 -5.98 -6.28 -2.50
CA ASN A 58 -6.48 -7.62 -2.22
C ASN A 58 -7.33 -7.71 -0.92
N GLY A 59 -7.53 -6.61 -0.19
CA GLY A 59 -8.27 -6.59 1.09
C GLY A 59 -7.57 -7.36 2.21
N GLU A 60 -6.25 -7.49 2.15
CA GLU A 60 -5.39 -8.21 3.08
C GLU A 60 -4.62 -7.27 4.04
N GLU A 61 -5.18 -6.12 4.39
CA GLU A 61 -4.48 -5.11 5.20
C GLU A 61 -4.12 -5.63 6.59
N THR A 62 -4.86 -6.61 7.11
CA THR A 62 -4.56 -7.29 8.37
C THR A 62 -3.20 -7.99 8.36
N LYS A 63 -2.70 -8.43 7.18
CA LYS A 63 -1.35 -9.00 7.06
C LYS A 63 -0.28 -7.93 7.18
N LEU A 64 -0.54 -6.71 6.67
CA LEU A 64 0.35 -5.56 6.86
C LEU A 64 0.36 -5.16 8.34
N ASP A 65 -0.81 -5.01 8.95
CA ASP A 65 -0.95 -4.66 10.37
C ASP A 65 -0.15 -5.64 11.23
N ASN A 66 -0.36 -6.95 11.07
CA ASN A 66 0.37 -7.98 11.82
C ASN A 66 1.90 -7.96 11.59
N ARG A 67 2.35 -7.62 10.37
CA ARG A 67 3.79 -7.60 10.03
C ARG A 67 4.52 -6.42 10.67
N PHE A 68 3.88 -5.26 10.76
CA PHE A 68 4.48 -4.02 11.24
C PHE A 68 4.00 -3.59 12.63
N GLN A 69 3.13 -4.38 13.28
CA GLN A 69 2.52 -4.11 14.59
C GLN A 69 3.54 -3.86 15.72
N THR A 70 4.69 -4.55 15.70
CA THR A 70 5.61 -4.62 16.83
C THR A 70 6.76 -3.61 16.83
N PRO A 71 7.36 -3.21 15.69
CA PRO A 71 8.40 -2.16 15.67
C PRO A 71 7.81 -0.76 15.51
N PHE A 72 6.57 -0.68 15.04
CA PHE A 72 5.88 0.58 14.76
C PHE A 72 4.48 0.55 15.36
N GLU A 73 4.36 0.58 16.69
CA GLU A 73 3.08 0.79 17.43
C GLU A 73 2.22 1.94 16.86
N TYR A 74 2.80 2.78 16.01
CA TYR A 74 2.16 3.82 15.20
C TYR A 74 1.17 3.33 14.13
N TYR A 75 1.40 2.23 13.42
CA TYR A 75 0.62 1.90 12.21
C TYR A 75 -0.55 0.96 12.48
N GLY A 76 -1.54 1.43 13.24
CA GLY A 76 -2.90 0.90 13.06
C GLY A 76 -3.40 1.23 11.64
N ARG A 77 -4.36 0.46 11.12
CA ARG A 77 -4.97 0.68 9.79
C ARG A 77 -5.26 2.15 9.46
N ALA A 78 -5.74 2.91 10.44
CA ALA A 78 -6.03 4.35 10.31
C ALA A 78 -4.75 5.18 10.02
N THR A 79 -3.70 4.98 10.80
CA THR A 79 -2.40 5.67 10.62
C THR A 79 -1.75 5.26 9.30
N PHE A 80 -1.93 4.01 8.88
CA PHE A 80 -1.34 3.52 7.64
C PHE A 80 -1.99 4.16 6.41
N ILE A 81 -3.33 4.21 6.34
CA ILE A 81 -4.04 4.94 5.28
C ILE A 81 -3.68 6.44 5.31
N GLN A 82 -3.48 7.03 6.49
CA GLN A 82 -3.02 8.41 6.60
C GLN A 82 -1.62 8.61 6.00
N TYR A 83 -0.67 7.70 6.26
CA TYR A 83 0.65 7.73 5.62
C TYR A 83 0.55 7.66 4.10
N LEU A 84 -0.29 6.77 3.56
CA LEU A 84 -0.49 6.63 2.11
C LEU A 84 -1.13 7.89 1.52
N PHE A 85 -2.06 8.52 2.24
CA PHE A 85 -2.64 9.81 1.86
C PHE A 85 -1.57 10.90 1.80
N GLU A 86 -0.79 11.09 2.87
CA GLU A 86 0.28 12.11 2.94
C GLU A 86 1.34 11.89 1.84
N TYR A 87 1.72 10.63 1.60
CA TYR A 87 2.64 10.29 0.52
C TYR A 87 2.05 10.63 -0.86
N SER A 88 0.77 10.31 -1.09
CA SER A 88 0.09 10.58 -2.36
C SER A 88 0.02 12.09 -2.66
N VAL A 89 -0.24 12.90 -1.63
CA VAL A 89 -0.18 14.36 -1.72
C VAL A 89 1.23 14.82 -2.06
N PHE A 90 2.26 14.31 -1.37
CA PHE A 90 3.66 14.65 -1.62
C PHE A 90 4.09 14.34 -3.06
N LYS A 91 3.59 13.23 -3.64
CA LYS A 91 3.86 12.85 -5.03
C LYS A 91 3.01 13.60 -6.06
N GLY A 92 2.03 14.40 -5.63
CA GLY A 92 1.08 15.05 -6.53
C GLY A 92 0.18 14.05 -7.24
N ASN A 93 -0.05 12.87 -6.65
CA ASN A 93 -0.91 11.85 -7.23
C ASN A 93 -2.36 12.09 -6.77
N SER A 94 -3.12 12.83 -7.59
CA SER A 94 -4.51 13.19 -7.27
C SER A 94 -5.43 11.97 -7.11
N ALA A 95 -5.29 10.94 -7.94
CA ALA A 95 -6.13 9.74 -7.88
C ALA A 95 -5.91 8.95 -6.57
N ALA A 96 -4.65 8.72 -6.20
CA ALA A 96 -4.33 8.07 -4.93
C ALA A 96 -4.76 8.91 -3.72
N THR A 97 -4.58 10.23 -3.81
CA THR A 97 -4.97 11.17 -2.76
C THR A 97 -6.48 11.07 -2.50
N GLU A 98 -7.29 11.08 -3.56
CA GLU A 98 -8.75 10.95 -3.46
C GLU A 98 -9.14 9.58 -2.87
N TYR A 99 -8.53 8.49 -3.36
CA TYR A 99 -8.77 7.15 -2.85
C TYR A 99 -8.52 7.03 -1.34
N PHE A 100 -7.33 7.46 -0.87
CA PHE A 100 -6.97 7.36 0.54
C PHE A 100 -7.74 8.35 1.42
N PHE A 101 -8.12 9.50 0.88
CA PHE A 101 -9.03 10.42 1.56
C PHE A 101 -10.38 9.75 1.85
N GLU A 102 -10.98 9.12 0.84
CA GLU A 102 -12.25 8.40 0.97
C GLU A 102 -12.14 7.20 1.93
N ALA A 103 -11.05 6.42 1.82
CA ALA A 103 -10.78 5.33 2.75
C ALA A 103 -10.66 5.81 4.20
N SER A 104 -10.00 6.97 4.43
CA SER A 104 -9.88 7.57 5.76
C SER A 104 -11.24 8.01 6.33
N ARG A 105 -12.12 8.54 5.48
CA ARG A 105 -13.48 8.96 5.85
C ARG A 105 -14.34 7.76 6.26
N ALA A 106 -14.33 6.70 5.44
CA ALA A 106 -15.07 5.48 5.72
C ALA A 106 -14.65 4.81 7.04
N MET A 107 -13.36 4.89 7.40
CA MET A 107 -12.87 4.41 8.70
C MET A 107 -13.35 5.26 9.87
N LYS A 108 -13.34 6.59 9.74
CA LYS A 108 -13.86 7.50 10.78
C LYS A 108 -15.34 7.26 11.04
N GLU A 109 -16.14 7.10 10.00
CA GLU A 109 -17.57 6.78 10.12
C GLU A 109 -17.79 5.47 10.89
N LYS A 110 -17.10 4.39 10.51
CA LYS A 110 -17.19 3.09 11.22
C LYS A 110 -16.81 3.19 12.71
N LEU A 111 -15.82 4.01 13.05
CA LEU A 111 -15.43 4.24 14.44
C LEU A 111 -16.48 5.05 15.21
N CYS A 112 -17.13 6.03 14.58
CA CYS A 112 -18.23 6.79 15.18
C CYS A 112 -19.51 5.95 15.37
N TYR A 113 -19.76 4.93 14.54
CA TYR A 113 -20.88 3.98 14.73
C TYR A 113 -20.62 2.91 15.79
N LEU A 114 -19.40 2.80 16.32
CA LEU A 114 -19.03 1.89 17.42
C LEU A 114 -19.01 2.57 18.79
N GLN A 115 -19.44 3.85 18.88
CA GLN A 115 -19.63 4.62 20.12
C GLN A 115 -21.08 4.53 20.59
#